data_AF-A0A485KNC9-F1
#
_entry.id   AF-A0A485KNC9-F1
#
_cell.length_a   1.000
_cell.length_b   1.000
_cell.length_c   1.000
_cell.angle_alpha   90.00
_cell.angle_beta   90.00
_cell.angle_gamma   90.00
#
_symmetry.space_group_name_H-M   'P 1'
#
loop_
_entity.id
_entity.type
_entity.pdbx_description
1 polymer ?
#
loop_
_entity_poly.entity_id
_entity_poly.type
_entity_poly.pdbx_seq_one_letter_code
_entity_poly.pdbx_strand_id
1 'polypeptide(L)'
;MPRVGLGRPPLPGNENTPKKAPSGLKRKRLTYEQKLRVIKCYEAHGMPETMDRFYPNVVGAARESARKNIHLWVSSKHHIQEQANDPTRSTQRAARSRGVGITLTLDVEDRLVRWICDLRTQGIPVTHAMLREKALEAAQAMGLSHAVFKASETWITGFKHRHGLDRDDPK
;
A
#
# COMPACT_ATOMS: atom_id res chain seq x y z
N MET A 1 -4.40 31.80 -24.58
CA MET A 1 -3.64 30.62 -25.07
C MET A 1 -3.27 29.74 -23.88
N PRO A 2 -3.96 28.62 -23.61
CA PRO A 2 -3.60 27.76 -22.48
C PRO A 2 -2.42 26.85 -22.85
N ARG A 3 -1.38 26.85 -22.02
CA ARG A 3 -0.19 25.99 -22.17
C ARG A 3 -0.54 24.57 -21.73
N VAL A 4 -0.59 23.64 -22.67
CA VAL A 4 -0.67 22.19 -22.43
C VAL A 4 0.64 21.73 -21.79
N GLY A 5 0.58 21.13 -20.60
CA GLY A 5 1.73 20.54 -19.95
C GLY A 5 2.23 19.34 -20.75
N LEU A 6 3.33 19.53 -21.48
CA LEU A 6 4.03 18.46 -22.17
C LEU A 6 4.67 17.53 -21.14
N GLY A 7 3.98 16.43 -20.84
CA GLY A 7 4.63 15.26 -20.25
C GLY A 7 5.77 14.79 -21.15
N ARG A 8 6.84 14.27 -20.54
CA ARG A 8 8.02 13.75 -21.26
C ARG A 8 7.58 12.68 -22.26
N PRO A 9 7.84 12.83 -23.58
CA PRO A 9 7.48 11.83 -24.56
C PRO A 9 8.18 10.49 -24.24
N PRO A 10 7.53 9.34 -24.46
CA PRO A 10 8.22 8.06 -24.44
C PRO A 10 9.33 8.07 -25.50
N LEU A 11 10.54 7.65 -25.12
CA LEU A 11 11.62 7.52 -26.08
C LEU A 11 11.21 6.50 -27.18
N PRO A 12 11.50 6.77 -28.46
CA PRO A 12 11.23 5.84 -29.54
C PRO A 12 11.95 4.52 -29.25
N GLY A 13 11.19 3.43 -29.22
CA GLY A 13 11.72 2.10 -28.95
C GLY A 13 12.66 1.66 -30.06
N ASN A 14 13.91 1.37 -29.71
CA ASN A 14 14.86 0.70 -30.60
C ASN A 14 14.36 -0.74 -30.88
N GLU A 15 14.00 -1.04 -32.13
CA GLU A 15 13.51 -2.34 -32.61
C GLU A 15 14.50 -3.50 -32.41
N ASN A 16 15.78 -3.20 -32.14
CA ASN A 16 16.85 -4.15 -31.81
C ASN A 16 17.14 -4.29 -30.32
N THR A 17 16.34 -3.70 -29.42
CA THR A 17 16.43 -4.07 -27.99
C THR A 17 15.61 -5.33 -27.73
N PRO A 18 16.23 -6.46 -27.32
CA PRO A 18 15.46 -7.63 -26.95
C PRO A 18 14.46 -7.23 -25.86
N LYS A 19 13.17 -7.48 -26.11
CA LYS A 19 12.09 -7.28 -25.14
C LYS A 19 12.55 -7.93 -23.84
N LYS A 20 12.77 -7.12 -22.79
CA LYS A 20 13.17 -7.67 -21.48
C LYS A 20 12.18 -8.76 -21.11
N ALA A 21 12.66 -10.00 -21.05
CA ALA A 21 11.86 -11.11 -20.55
C ALA A 21 11.24 -10.68 -19.22
N PRO A 22 9.97 -11.03 -18.94
CA PRO A 22 9.39 -10.75 -17.63
C PRO A 22 10.32 -11.36 -16.59
N SER A 23 11.04 -10.53 -15.83
CA SER A 23 11.99 -11.03 -14.84
C SER A 23 11.19 -11.74 -13.77
N GLY A 24 11.06 -13.06 -13.89
CA GLY A 24 10.16 -13.91 -13.11
C GLY A 24 10.53 -14.07 -11.64
N LEU A 25 11.46 -13.28 -11.10
CA LEU A 25 11.63 -13.20 -9.65
C LEU A 25 10.51 -12.33 -9.08
N LYS A 26 9.43 -12.98 -8.66
CA LYS A 26 8.44 -12.39 -7.75
C LYS A 26 9.22 -11.80 -6.57
N ARG A 27 9.24 -10.47 -6.43
CA ARG A 27 9.88 -9.80 -5.28
C ARG A 27 9.23 -10.29 -3.99
N LYS A 28 9.87 -11.24 -3.30
CA LYS A 28 9.38 -11.74 -2.02
C LYS A 28 9.63 -10.65 -0.97
N ARG A 29 8.60 -9.86 -0.68
CA ARG A 29 8.64 -8.86 0.40
C ARG A 29 8.65 -9.60 1.75
N LEU A 30 9.72 -9.45 2.52
CA LEU A 30 9.84 -10.04 3.85
C LEU A 30 8.92 -9.35 4.87
N THR A 31 8.42 -10.12 5.83
CA THR A 31 7.67 -9.60 6.99
C THR A 31 8.61 -8.92 7.98
N TYR A 32 8.08 -8.15 8.94
CA TYR A 32 8.88 -7.55 10.00
C TYR A 32 9.62 -8.59 10.84
N GLU A 33 8.96 -9.70 11.16
CA GLU A 33 9.61 -10.83 11.84
C GLU A 33 10.79 -11.39 11.05
N GLN A 34 10.62 -11.62 9.74
CA GLN A 34 11.67 -12.14 8.87
C GLN A 34 12.83 -11.15 8.75
N LYS A 35 12.55 -9.84 8.60
CA LYS A 35 13.59 -8.80 8.59
C LYS A 35 14.37 -8.79 9.90
N LEU A 36 13.69 -8.92 11.05
CA LEU A 36 14.37 -8.95 12.35
C LEU A 36 15.29 -10.16 12.49
N ARG A 37 14.90 -11.34 12.00
CA ARG A 37 15.78 -12.53 11.97
C ARG A 37 17.04 -12.30 11.13
N VAL A 38 16.90 -11.66 9.97
CA VAL A 38 18.04 -11.30 9.10
C VAL A 38 18.97 -10.30 9.78
N ILE A 39 18.43 -9.25 10.42
CA ILE A 39 19.22 -8.27 11.17
C ILE A 39 20.00 -8.95 12.30
N LYS A 40 19.36 -9.80 13.10
CA LYS A 40 20.03 -10.52 14.19
C LYS A 40 21.18 -11.40 13.68
N CYS A 41 21.01 -12.05 12.54
CA CYS A 41 22.08 -12.84 11.94
C CYS A 41 23.25 -11.96 11.46
N TYR A 42 22.93 -10.81 10.86
CA TYR A 42 23.93 -9.84 10.40
C TYR A 42 24.77 -9.28 11.54
N GLU A 43 24.16 -8.96 12.68
CA GLU A 43 24.87 -8.45 13.86
C GLU A 43 25.80 -9.50 14.49
N ALA A 44 25.44 -10.78 14.41
CA ALA A 44 26.22 -11.86 15.01
C ALA A 44 27.34 -12.40 14.09
N HIS A 45 27.12 -12.45 12.78
CA HIS A 45 28.03 -13.16 11.84
C HIS A 45 28.44 -12.33 10.62
N GLY A 46 27.93 -11.10 10.49
CA GLY A 46 28.26 -10.20 9.38
C GLY A 46 27.53 -10.50 8.06
N MET A 47 27.90 -9.76 7.02
CA MET A 47 27.22 -9.78 5.71
C MET A 47 27.36 -11.10 4.93
N PRO A 48 28.56 -11.71 4.79
CA PRO A 48 28.73 -12.90 3.97
C PRO A 48 27.86 -14.06 4.44
N GLU A 49 27.92 -14.39 5.73
CA GLU A 49 27.17 -15.51 6.30
C GLU A 49 25.66 -15.27 6.29
N THR A 50 25.21 -14.03 6.51
CA THR A 50 23.79 -13.66 6.39
C THR A 50 23.29 -13.85 4.96
N MET A 51 24.10 -13.54 3.97
CA MET A 51 23.74 -13.70 2.56
C MET A 51 23.66 -15.18 2.17
N ASP A 52 24.56 -16.03 2.65
CA ASP A 52 24.52 -17.47 2.36
C ASP A 52 23.36 -18.17 3.08
N ARG A 53 23.05 -17.76 4.32
CA ARG A 53 21.95 -18.35 5.09
C ARG A 53 20.56 -17.98 4.58
N PHE A 54 20.34 -16.71 4.21
CA PHE A 54 19.00 -16.20 3.85
C PHE A 54 18.79 -16.05 2.33
N TYR A 55 19.86 -15.98 1.55
CA TYR A 55 19.83 -15.75 0.10
C TYR A 55 20.78 -16.69 -0.68
N PRO A 56 20.79 -18.02 -0.42
CA PRO A 56 21.77 -18.95 -1.01
C PRO A 56 21.72 -18.99 -2.54
N ASN A 57 20.52 -18.91 -3.12
CA ASN A 57 20.29 -19.05 -4.56
C ASN A 57 20.12 -17.69 -5.28
N VAL A 58 20.51 -16.59 -4.65
CA VAL A 58 20.37 -15.25 -5.22
C VAL A 58 21.73 -14.79 -5.74
N VAL A 59 21.81 -14.53 -7.04
CA VAL A 59 23.03 -14.15 -7.76
C VAL A 59 22.91 -12.79 -8.47
N GLY A 60 24.04 -12.20 -8.83
CA GLY A 60 24.13 -10.96 -9.62
C GLY A 60 23.41 -9.77 -8.97
N ALA A 61 22.69 -8.98 -9.77
CA ALA A 61 22.04 -7.75 -9.32
C ALA A 61 20.99 -7.96 -8.21
N ALA A 62 20.37 -9.14 -8.14
CA ALA A 62 19.42 -9.48 -7.09
C ALA A 62 20.13 -9.68 -5.73
N ARG A 63 21.34 -10.25 -5.74
CA ARG A 63 22.17 -10.45 -4.54
C ARG A 63 22.61 -9.10 -3.98
N GLU A 64 23.05 -8.20 -4.87
CA GLU A 64 23.46 -6.85 -4.49
C GLU A 64 22.27 -6.01 -3.98
N SER A 65 21.08 -6.17 -4.57
CA SER A 65 19.86 -5.53 -4.06
C SER A 65 19.49 -6.02 -2.66
N ALA A 66 19.63 -7.33 -2.38
CA ALA A 66 19.41 -7.89 -1.06
C ALA A 66 20.42 -7.33 -0.05
N ARG A 67 21.71 -7.26 -0.40
CA ARG A 67 22.77 -6.66 0.44
C ARG A 67 22.44 -5.21 0.82
N LYS A 68 22.02 -4.39 -0.14
CA LYS A 68 21.59 -3.00 0.10
C LYS A 68 20.36 -2.93 1.01
N ASN A 69 19.39 -3.82 0.82
CA ASN A 69 18.21 -3.89 1.67
C ASN A 69 18.57 -4.26 3.12
N ILE A 70 19.54 -5.15 3.33
CA ILE A 70 20.00 -5.51 4.68
C ILE A 70 20.58 -4.29 5.37
N HIS A 71 21.48 -3.53 4.73
CA HIS A 71 22.00 -2.28 5.29
C HIS A 71 20.89 -1.28 5.62
N LEU A 72 19.92 -1.11 4.72
CA LEU A 72 18.77 -0.24 4.96
C LEU A 72 17.96 -0.70 6.19
N TRP A 73 17.73 -2.01 6.34
CA TRP A 73 17.00 -2.55 7.49
C TRP A 73 17.78 -2.41 8.80
N VAL A 74 19.09 -2.56 8.77
CA VAL A 74 19.97 -2.32 9.92
C VAL A 74 19.90 -0.86 10.34
N SER A 75 19.95 0.09 9.40
CA SER A 75 19.78 1.52 9.69
C SER A 75 18.42 1.87 10.30
N SER A 76 17.38 1.09 10.01
CA SER A 76 16.03 1.25 10.55
C SER A 76 15.65 0.13 11.55
N LYS A 77 16.63 -0.45 12.24
CA LYS A 77 16.45 -1.61 13.13
C LYS A 77 15.40 -1.37 14.21
N HIS A 78 15.46 -0.23 14.89
CA HIS A 78 14.55 0.10 16.00
C HIS A 78 13.09 -0.03 15.57
N HIS A 79 12.72 0.64 14.48
CA HIS A 79 11.38 0.54 13.89
C HIS A 79 11.01 -0.90 13.54
N ILE A 80 11.91 -1.64 12.87
CA ILE A 80 11.63 -3.04 12.50
C ILE A 80 11.41 -3.92 13.73
N GLN A 81 12.14 -3.69 14.81
CA GLN A 81 12.02 -4.42 16.07
C GLN A 81 10.70 -4.10 16.79
N GLU A 82 10.30 -2.83 16.87
CA GLU A 82 8.99 -2.42 17.41
C GLU A 82 7.84 -3.10 16.66
N GLN A 83 7.87 -3.06 15.33
CA GLN A 83 6.83 -3.67 14.50
C GLN A 83 6.83 -5.21 14.56
N ALA A 84 8.00 -5.83 14.78
CA ALA A 84 8.13 -7.27 14.91
C ALA A 84 7.65 -7.81 16.27
N ASN A 85 7.76 -7.02 17.34
CA ASN A 85 7.32 -7.40 18.68
C ASN A 85 5.80 -7.30 18.87
N ASP A 86 5.11 -6.57 17.99
CA ASP A 86 3.64 -6.49 17.98
C ASP A 86 3.06 -7.70 17.23
N PRO A 87 2.25 -8.57 17.88
CA PRO A 87 1.74 -9.80 17.27
C PRO A 87 0.83 -9.53 16.06
N THR A 88 0.21 -8.36 15.97
CA THR A 88 -0.65 -7.96 14.84
C THR A 88 0.13 -7.39 13.66
N ARG A 89 1.37 -6.93 13.89
CA ARG A 89 2.22 -6.25 12.90
C ARG A 89 3.42 -7.08 12.46
N SER A 90 3.82 -8.09 13.22
CA SER A 90 4.96 -8.97 12.93
C SER A 90 4.90 -9.64 11.56
N THR A 91 3.71 -10.06 11.13
CA THR A 91 3.44 -10.69 9.84
C THR A 91 3.28 -9.68 8.69
N GLN A 92 3.23 -8.38 8.99
CA GLN A 92 3.11 -7.34 7.97
C GLN A 92 4.44 -7.11 7.27
N ARG A 93 4.37 -6.76 5.97
CA ARG A 93 5.55 -6.59 5.09
C ARG A 93 6.00 -5.14 4.99
N ALA A 94 5.10 -4.20 5.32
CA ALA A 94 5.35 -2.78 5.41
C ALA A 94 4.28 -2.15 6.31
N ALA A 95 4.69 -1.27 7.22
CA ALA A 95 3.79 -0.34 7.86
C ALA A 95 3.33 0.67 6.81
N ARG A 96 2.02 0.78 6.63
CA ARG A 96 1.41 1.94 5.99
C ARG A 96 0.89 2.79 7.13
N SER A 97 1.24 4.08 7.16
CA SER A 97 0.58 5.00 8.09
C SER A 97 -0.93 4.87 7.84
N ARG A 98 -1.70 4.69 8.92
CA ARG A 98 -3.16 4.85 8.82
C ARG A 98 -3.40 6.23 8.20
N GLY A 99 -4.10 6.29 7.06
CA GLY A 99 -4.24 7.53 6.29
C GLY A 99 -3.71 7.49 4.85
N VAL A 100 -2.67 6.70 4.55
CA VAL A 100 -2.04 6.73 3.20
C VAL A 100 -2.89 6.02 2.12
N GLY A 101 -3.98 5.37 2.52
CA GLY A 101 -4.99 4.79 1.61
C GLY A 101 -6.38 5.41 1.69
N ILE A 102 -6.55 6.49 2.47
CA ILE A 102 -7.84 7.13 2.72
C ILE A 102 -7.63 8.65 2.65
N THR A 103 -7.99 9.23 1.52
CA THR A 103 -7.89 10.67 1.33
C THR A 103 -8.89 11.44 2.21
N LEU A 104 -9.87 10.76 2.83
CA LEU A 104 -10.80 11.39 3.77
C LEU A 104 -10.31 11.25 5.22
N THR A 105 -10.51 12.29 6.01
CA THR A 105 -10.27 12.25 7.45
C THR A 105 -11.29 11.34 8.14
N LEU A 106 -10.96 10.83 9.33
CA LEU A 106 -11.86 9.97 10.10
C LEU A 106 -13.20 10.65 10.41
N ASP A 107 -13.19 11.94 10.70
CA ASP A 107 -14.40 12.74 10.93
C ASP A 107 -15.31 12.79 9.69
N VAL A 108 -14.72 12.87 8.50
CA VAL A 108 -15.50 12.84 7.25
C VAL A 108 -16.02 11.44 6.96
N GLU A 109 -15.21 10.40 7.17
CA GLU A 109 -15.69 9.01 7.04
C GLU A 109 -16.86 8.74 8.01
N ASP A 110 -16.79 9.22 9.26
CA ASP A 110 -17.84 9.07 10.26
C ASP A 110 -19.15 9.78 9.85
N ARG A 111 -19.05 10.99 9.28
CA ARG A 111 -20.21 11.69 8.70
C ARG A 111 -20.85 10.91 7.54
N LEU A 112 -20.04 10.26 6.69
CA LEU A 112 -20.56 9.40 5.63
C LEU A 112 -21.26 8.16 6.20
N VAL A 113 -20.72 7.54 7.26
CA VAL A 113 -21.35 6.40 7.92
C VAL A 113 -22.72 6.79 8.50
N ARG A 114 -22.81 7.91 9.22
CA ARG A 114 -24.09 8.41 9.76
C ARG A 114 -25.13 8.61 8.65
N TRP A 115 -24.73 9.26 7.57
CA TRP A 115 -25.60 9.45 6.40
C TRP A 115 -26.11 8.14 5.80
N ILE A 116 -25.25 7.10 5.71
CA ILE A 116 -25.68 5.76 5.25
C ILE A 116 -26.68 5.14 6.24
N CYS A 117 -26.39 5.21 7.55
CA CYS A 117 -27.27 4.67 8.58
C CYS A 117 -28.65 5.34 8.58
N ASP A 118 -28.69 6.66 8.42
CA ASP A 118 -29.94 7.43 8.36
C ASP A 118 -30.81 7.01 7.16
N LEU A 119 -30.20 6.87 5.98
CA LEU A 119 -30.91 6.41 4.77
C LEU A 119 -31.41 4.96 4.91
N ARG A 120 -30.59 4.07 5.47
CA ARG A 120 -30.99 2.69 5.72
C ARG A 120 -32.12 2.60 6.75
N THR A 121 -32.14 3.47 7.76
CA THR A 121 -33.24 3.57 8.75
C THR A 121 -34.54 4.01 8.08
N GLN A 122 -34.46 4.80 7.02
CA GLN A 122 -35.61 5.20 6.18
C GLN A 122 -35.99 4.14 5.12
N GLY A 123 -35.34 2.97 5.12
CA GLY A 123 -35.58 1.91 4.14
C GLY A 123 -34.98 2.19 2.75
N ILE A 124 -34.11 3.20 2.63
CA ILE A 124 -33.48 3.57 1.36
C ILE A 124 -32.14 2.84 1.24
N PRO A 125 -31.97 1.94 0.25
CA PRO A 125 -30.69 1.28 0.03
C PRO A 125 -29.67 2.29 -0.52
N VAL A 126 -28.47 2.30 0.04
CA VAL A 126 -27.36 3.13 -0.45
C VAL A 126 -26.50 2.32 -1.41
N THR A 127 -26.57 2.66 -2.69
CA THR A 127 -25.75 2.02 -3.72
C THR A 127 -24.31 2.54 -3.69
N HIS A 128 -23.38 1.81 -4.32
CA HIS A 128 -21.97 2.23 -4.41
C HIS A 128 -21.83 3.56 -5.15
N ALA A 129 -22.67 3.82 -6.16
CA ALA A 129 -22.69 5.09 -6.89
C ALA A 129 -23.08 6.26 -5.96
N MET A 130 -24.11 6.09 -5.12
CA MET A 130 -24.52 7.13 -4.17
C MET A 130 -23.43 7.42 -3.14
N LEU A 131 -22.80 6.37 -2.59
CA LEU A 131 -21.67 6.53 -1.67
C LEU A 131 -20.48 7.21 -2.36
N ARG A 132 -20.21 6.86 -3.61
CA ARG A 132 -19.15 7.48 -4.41
C ARG A 132 -19.37 8.98 -4.55
N GLU A 133 -20.55 9.39 -4.99
CA GLU A 133 -20.90 10.81 -5.17
C GLU A 133 -20.80 11.56 -3.83
N LYS A 134 -21.38 11.02 -2.76
CA LYS A 134 -21.32 11.63 -1.43
C LYS A 134 -19.88 11.78 -0.91
N ALA A 135 -19.05 10.78 -1.15
CA ALA A 135 -17.65 10.82 -0.75
C ALA A 135 -16.85 11.86 -1.55
N LEU A 136 -17.14 12.01 -2.85
CA LEU A 136 -16.51 13.04 -3.69
C LEU A 136 -16.91 14.46 -3.27
N GLU A 137 -18.18 14.69 -2.94
CA GLU A 137 -18.65 15.96 -2.37
C GLU A 137 -17.91 16.28 -1.07
N ALA A 138 -17.80 15.31 -0.17
CA ALA A 138 -17.10 15.48 1.10
C ALA A 138 -15.60 15.76 0.91
N ALA A 139 -14.98 15.16 -0.11
CA ALA A 139 -13.60 15.45 -0.47
C ALA A 139 -13.42 16.88 -1.00
N GLN A 140 -14.33 17.33 -1.87
CA GLN A 140 -14.32 18.70 -2.39
C GLN A 140 -14.49 19.73 -1.28
N ALA A 141 -15.34 19.46 -0.29
CA ALA A 141 -15.50 20.32 0.88
C ALA A 141 -14.21 20.43 1.73
N MET A 142 -13.32 19.44 1.66
CA MET A 142 -11.98 19.48 2.26
C MET A 142 -10.91 20.11 1.35
N GLY A 143 -11.27 20.57 0.16
CA GLY A 143 -10.33 21.11 -0.83
C GLY A 143 -9.56 20.02 -1.59
N LEU A 144 -9.99 18.76 -1.54
CA LEU A 144 -9.38 17.67 -2.29
C LEU A 144 -9.94 17.62 -3.71
N SER A 145 -9.06 17.66 -4.70
CA SER A 145 -9.47 17.52 -6.10
C SER A 145 -9.77 16.06 -6.46
N HIS A 146 -10.55 15.86 -7.52
CA HIS A 146 -10.88 14.53 -8.04
C HIS A 146 -9.63 13.73 -8.50
N ALA A 147 -8.53 14.41 -8.81
CA ALA A 147 -7.26 13.75 -9.12
C ALA A 147 -6.64 13.08 -7.87
N VAL A 148 -6.91 13.63 -6.69
CA VAL A 148 -6.36 13.21 -5.39
C VAL A 148 -7.31 12.22 -4.68
N PHE A 149 -8.62 12.38 -4.84
CA PHE A 149 -9.62 11.43 -4.34
C PHE A 149 -10.63 11.07 -5.42
N LYS A 150 -10.66 9.79 -5.80
CA LYS A 150 -11.54 9.28 -6.88
C LYS A 150 -12.75 8.51 -6.37
N ALA A 151 -12.82 8.25 -5.06
CA ALA A 151 -13.76 7.30 -4.46
C ALA A 151 -13.88 6.01 -5.30
N SER A 152 -12.76 5.36 -5.57
CA SER A 152 -12.72 4.16 -6.42
C SER A 152 -13.43 2.97 -5.78
N GLU A 153 -13.77 1.95 -6.58
CA GLU A 153 -14.37 0.69 -6.10
C GLU A 153 -13.59 0.06 -4.93
N THR A 154 -12.25 0.11 -5.00
CA THR A 154 -11.39 -0.40 -3.93
C THR A 154 -11.51 0.42 -2.64
N TRP A 155 -11.68 1.75 -2.76
CA TRP A 155 -11.94 2.61 -1.60
C TRP A 155 -13.33 2.32 -1.01
N ILE A 156 -14.37 2.18 -1.84
CA ILE A 156 -15.74 1.88 -1.42
C ILE A 156 -15.79 0.54 -0.67
N THR A 157 -15.24 -0.53 -1.28
CA THR A 157 -15.18 -1.86 -0.67
C THR A 157 -14.42 -1.80 0.66
N GLY A 158 -13.27 -1.11 0.68
CA GLY A 158 -12.49 -0.93 1.90
C GLY A 158 -13.23 -0.13 2.98
N PHE A 159 -13.97 0.91 2.60
CA PHE A 159 -14.78 1.73 3.49
C PHE A 159 -15.89 0.89 4.13
N LYS A 160 -16.65 0.14 3.33
CA LYS A 160 -17.70 -0.73 3.83
C LYS A 160 -17.15 -1.79 4.79
N HIS A 161 -16.02 -2.40 4.45
CA HIS A 161 -15.36 -3.37 5.30
C HIS A 161 -14.90 -2.79 6.64
N ARG A 162 -14.29 -1.59 6.63
CA ARG A 162 -13.84 -0.90 7.85
C ARG A 162 -14.99 -0.55 8.79
N HIS A 163 -16.17 -0.24 8.25
CA HIS A 163 -17.34 0.20 9.01
C HIS A 163 -18.43 -0.87 9.16
N GLY A 164 -18.17 -2.11 8.76
CA GLY A 164 -19.13 -3.22 8.89
C GLY A 164 -20.38 -3.11 8.01
N LEU A 165 -20.33 -2.33 6.92
CA LEU A 165 -21.47 -2.05 6.03
C LEU A 165 -21.64 -3.08 4.90
N ASP A 166 -20.81 -4.12 4.85
CA ASP A 166 -20.81 -5.16 3.80
C ASP A 166 -22.01 -6.11 3.83
N ARG A 167 -22.71 -6.22 4.97
CA ARG A 167 -23.71 -7.28 5.18
C ARG A 167 -25.09 -7.00 4.55
N ASP A 168 -25.31 -5.79 4.04
CA ASP A 168 -26.65 -5.31 3.65
C ASP A 168 -26.86 -5.11 2.14
N ASP A 169 -25.92 -5.49 1.27
CA ASP A 169 -26.14 -5.38 -0.17
C ASP A 169 -26.81 -6.66 -0.70
N PRO A 170 -28.03 -6.58 -1.28
CA PRO A 170 -28.59 -7.72 -1.99
C PRO A 170 -27.73 -8.03 -3.21
N LYS A 171 -27.39 -9.32 -3.36
CA LYS A 171 -26.59 -9.88 -4.46
C LYS A 171 -27.40 -9.95 -5.76
#